data_AF-A0A7U7EZ31-F1
#
_entry.id   AF-A0A7U7EZ31-F1
#
_cell.length_a   1.000
_cell.length_b   1.000
_cell.length_c   1.000
_cell.angle_alpha   90.00
_cell.angle_beta   90.00
_cell.angle_gamma   90.00
#
_symmetry.space_group_name_H-M   'P 1'
#
loop_
_entity.id
_entity.type
_entity.pdbx_description
1 polymer ?
#
loop_
_entity_poly.entity_id
_entity_poly.type
_entity_poly.pdbx_seq_one_letter_code
_entity_poly.pdbx_strand_id
1 'polypeptide(L)'
;MLNVLLLILNLIAICSVNNAYANEEDPKIESLCKKSSVDPIALHNINDDYINNRFTTVKSIVSTTEKFLDFDLLFKSINWLDGISAEFKDLKVEFSSSAISKEFLGKTVDIYGVYYKAHCHGEHQVDTACTYGGVTPHENNKLSEPKNIGVAVYKDNVNVNTFIVTTDKKKVTAQELDIKVRTKLNNAYKLYDRMTSDVQKGYIKFHSHSEHKESFYYDLFYIKGNLPDQYLQIYNDNKTIDSSDYHIDVYLFT
;
A
#
# COMPACT_ATOMS: atom_id res chain seq x y z
N MET A 1 -25.99 -39.75 29.31
CA MET A 1 -24.67 -39.20 29.68
C MET A 1 -23.66 -39.76 28.69
N LEU A 2 -22.80 -39.04 27.99
CA LEU A 2 -22.46 -37.63 27.93
C LEU A 2 -21.78 -37.43 26.55
N ASN A 3 -22.03 -36.26 25.95
CA ASN A 3 -21.56 -35.78 24.66
C ASN A 3 -20.11 -36.15 24.27
N VAL A 4 -19.92 -36.63 23.04
CA VAL A 4 -18.65 -36.50 22.31
C VAL A 4 -18.83 -35.32 21.36
N LEU A 5 -18.54 -34.10 21.86
CA LEU A 5 -18.43 -32.91 21.03
C LEU A 5 -16.94 -32.72 20.73
N LEU A 6 -16.56 -33.02 19.49
CA LEU A 6 -15.22 -32.77 18.96
C LEU A 6 -15.06 -31.25 18.80
N LEU A 7 -14.38 -30.59 19.73
CA LEU A 7 -14.01 -29.19 19.60
C LEU A 7 -12.76 -29.10 18.71
N ILE A 8 -12.95 -28.86 17.42
CA ILE A 8 -11.87 -28.40 16.54
C ILE A 8 -11.65 -26.93 16.87
N LEU A 9 -10.71 -26.65 17.78
CA LEU A 9 -10.17 -25.32 17.97
C LEU A 9 -9.34 -24.97 16.73
N ASN A 10 -9.97 -24.34 15.75
CA ASN A 10 -9.25 -23.54 14.77
C ASN A 10 -8.62 -22.35 15.52
N LEU A 11 -7.37 -22.51 15.96
CA LEU A 11 -6.51 -21.38 16.30
C LEU A 11 -6.23 -20.62 14.99
N ILE A 12 -7.17 -19.79 14.57
CA ILE A 12 -6.84 -18.66 13.70
C ILE A 12 -6.05 -17.74 14.62
N ALA A 13 -4.72 -17.78 14.52
CA ALA A 13 -3.88 -16.74 15.07
C ALA A 13 -4.23 -15.47 14.30
N ILE A 14 -5.24 -14.75 14.80
CA ILE A 14 -5.55 -13.39 14.34
C ILE A 14 -4.31 -12.59 14.71
N CYS A 15 -3.47 -12.28 13.72
CA CYS A 15 -2.47 -11.23 13.87
C CYS A 15 -3.21 -10.01 14.43
N SER A 16 -2.85 -9.61 15.63
CA SER A 16 -3.40 -8.43 16.29
C SER A 16 -3.32 -7.23 15.34
N VAL A 17 -4.42 -6.49 15.27
CA VAL A 17 -4.68 -5.40 14.33
C VAL A 17 -3.68 -4.27 14.54
N ASN A 18 -2.65 -4.22 13.71
CA ASN A 18 -1.57 -3.26 13.85
C ASN A 18 -1.43 -2.49 12.53
N ASN A 19 -2.21 -1.43 12.39
CA ASN A 19 -1.94 -0.38 11.41
C ASN A 19 -0.53 0.18 11.69
N ALA A 20 0.15 0.65 10.64
CA ALA A 20 1.51 1.19 10.68
C ALA A 20 1.88 1.80 12.04
N TYR A 21 2.74 1.12 12.80
CA TYR A 21 3.25 1.71 14.03
C TYR A 21 4.20 2.84 13.65
N ALA A 22 3.83 4.05 14.04
CA ALA A 22 4.80 5.10 14.27
C ALA A 22 5.48 4.74 15.61
N ASN A 23 6.52 3.90 15.53
CA ASN A 23 7.35 3.52 16.68
C ASN A 23 8.81 3.52 16.22
N GLU A 24 9.70 4.05 17.06
CA GLU A 24 11.15 3.98 16.83
C GLU A 24 11.66 2.53 16.83
N GLU A 25 11.05 1.66 17.64
CA GLU A 25 11.44 0.27 17.82
C GLU A 25 11.02 -0.62 16.63
N ASP A 26 11.96 -1.47 16.19
CA ASP A 26 11.69 -2.51 15.19
C ASP A 26 10.66 -3.51 15.69
N PRO A 27 9.80 -4.06 14.81
CA PRO A 27 8.90 -5.13 15.20
C PRO A 27 9.69 -6.34 15.67
N LYS A 28 9.28 -6.92 16.80
CA LYS A 28 9.78 -8.23 17.22
C LYS A 28 9.40 -9.27 16.17
N ILE A 29 10.35 -10.07 15.71
CA ILE A 29 10.14 -11.05 14.62
C ILE A 29 8.96 -11.97 14.94
N GLU A 30 8.79 -12.40 16.19
CA GLU A 30 7.68 -13.24 16.64
C GLU A 30 6.29 -12.60 16.41
N SER A 31 6.21 -11.26 16.42
CA SER A 31 4.96 -10.51 16.26
C SER A 31 4.53 -10.34 14.80
N LEU A 32 5.45 -10.52 13.85
CA LEU A 32 5.15 -10.41 12.42
C LEU A 32 4.29 -11.59 11.94
N CYS A 33 3.36 -11.29 11.04
CA CYS A 33 2.53 -12.27 10.38
C CYS A 33 3.36 -13.23 9.54
N LYS A 34 2.91 -14.49 9.50
CA LYS A 34 3.53 -15.52 8.67
C LYS A 34 2.84 -15.60 7.32
N LYS A 35 3.58 -15.64 6.23
CA LYS A 35 3.08 -15.91 4.89
C LYS A 35 2.20 -17.16 4.84
N SER A 36 2.61 -18.23 5.51
CA SER A 36 1.86 -19.50 5.61
C SER A 36 0.49 -19.37 6.30
N SER A 37 0.24 -18.26 7.01
CA SER A 37 -1.08 -17.95 7.60
C SER A 37 -1.97 -17.07 6.73
N VAL A 38 -1.45 -16.53 5.62
CA VAL A 38 -2.19 -15.68 4.69
C VAL A 38 -3.09 -16.54 3.80
N ASP A 39 -4.32 -16.06 3.56
CA ASP A 39 -5.24 -16.71 2.64
C ASP A 39 -4.60 -16.88 1.23
N PRO A 40 -4.63 -18.08 0.63
CA PRO A 40 -4.01 -18.31 -0.66
C PRO A 40 -4.59 -17.49 -1.83
N ILE A 41 -5.86 -17.09 -1.77
CA ILE A 41 -6.49 -16.18 -2.73
C ILE A 41 -5.91 -14.78 -2.55
N ALA A 42 -5.71 -14.34 -1.31
CA ALA A 42 -5.09 -13.04 -1.02
C ALA A 42 -3.65 -12.99 -1.57
N LEU A 43 -2.86 -14.04 -1.35
CA LEU A 43 -1.50 -14.15 -1.90
C LEU A 43 -1.50 -14.09 -3.43
N HIS A 44 -2.44 -14.77 -4.09
CA HIS A 44 -2.56 -14.72 -5.54
C HIS A 44 -2.89 -13.32 -6.05
N ASN A 45 -3.89 -12.66 -5.47
CA ASN A 45 -4.32 -11.32 -5.88
C ASN A 45 -3.21 -10.29 -5.67
N ILE A 46 -2.56 -10.30 -4.50
CA ILE A 46 -1.45 -9.38 -4.18
C ILE A 46 -0.23 -9.65 -5.07
N ASN A 47 0.05 -10.91 -5.38
CA ASN A 47 1.10 -11.26 -6.33
C ASN A 47 0.82 -10.63 -7.71
N ASP A 48 -0.42 -10.72 -8.20
CA ASP A 48 -0.81 -10.17 -9.49
C ASP A 48 -0.76 -8.64 -9.51
N ASP A 49 -1.11 -7.98 -8.40
CA ASP A 49 -0.99 -6.52 -8.23
C ASP A 49 0.46 -6.04 -8.35
N TYR A 50 1.39 -6.73 -7.67
CA TYR A 50 2.79 -6.31 -7.57
C TYR A 50 3.73 -6.94 -8.61
N ILE A 51 3.34 -7.96 -9.38
CA ILE A 51 4.25 -8.56 -10.37
C ILE A 51 4.45 -7.64 -11.60
N ASN A 52 3.39 -6.95 -12.03
CA ASN A 52 3.38 -6.17 -13.28
C ASN A 52 2.90 -4.72 -13.12
N ASN A 53 2.63 -4.25 -11.90
CA ASN A 53 2.02 -2.93 -11.64
C ASN A 53 0.72 -2.69 -12.42
N ARG A 54 0.02 -3.76 -12.84
CA ARG A 54 -1.13 -3.68 -13.76
C ARG A 54 -2.23 -2.78 -13.22
N PHE A 55 -2.44 -2.84 -11.90
CA PHE A 55 -3.48 -2.10 -11.20
C PHE A 55 -2.94 -0.82 -10.54
N THR A 56 -1.74 -0.36 -10.90
CA THR A 56 -1.19 0.90 -10.38
C THR A 56 -1.80 2.09 -11.13
N THR A 57 -2.50 2.97 -10.41
CA THR A 57 -2.97 4.25 -10.94
C THR A 57 -1.91 5.31 -10.73
N VAL A 58 -1.60 6.05 -11.80
CA VAL A 58 -0.77 7.25 -11.77
C VAL A 58 -1.53 8.36 -12.48
N LYS A 59 -2.05 9.32 -11.72
CA LYS A 59 -2.74 10.50 -12.24
C LYS A 59 -2.00 11.75 -11.77
N SER A 60 -1.89 12.73 -12.65
CA SER A 60 -1.27 14.01 -12.34
C SER A 60 -2.15 15.14 -12.84
N ILE A 61 -2.15 16.26 -12.12
CA ILE A 61 -2.94 17.45 -12.45
C ILE A 61 -4.44 17.11 -12.53
N VAL A 62 -4.96 16.50 -11.47
CA VAL A 62 -6.40 16.21 -11.32
C VAL A 62 -6.97 16.98 -10.14
N SER A 63 -8.25 17.32 -10.20
CA SER A 63 -8.94 18.03 -9.12
C SER A 63 -10.40 17.60 -9.07
N THR A 64 -11.01 17.66 -7.90
CA THR A 64 -12.44 17.44 -7.75
C THR A 64 -13.02 18.26 -6.61
N THR A 65 -14.29 18.63 -6.73
CA THR A 65 -15.11 19.17 -5.63
C THR A 65 -16.20 18.19 -5.19
N GLU A 66 -16.16 16.97 -5.73
CA GLU A 66 -17.17 15.95 -5.53
C GLU A 66 -16.72 14.87 -4.56
N LYS A 67 -17.71 14.28 -3.89
CA LYS A 67 -17.57 13.20 -2.92
C LYS A 67 -18.73 12.25 -3.04
N PHE A 68 -18.51 10.98 -2.71
CA PHE A 68 -19.56 10.01 -2.47
C PHE A 68 -19.91 9.96 -0.97
N LEU A 69 -18.90 9.91 -0.10
CA LEU A 69 -18.98 10.02 1.36
C LEU A 69 -18.03 11.11 1.88
N ASP A 70 -18.23 11.57 3.11
CA ASP A 70 -17.45 12.68 3.67
C ASP A 70 -15.93 12.44 3.71
N PHE A 71 -15.51 11.17 3.77
CA PHE A 71 -14.11 10.74 3.86
C PHE A 71 -13.50 10.30 2.53
N ASP A 72 -14.16 10.54 1.41
CA ASP A 72 -13.60 10.25 0.08
C ASP A 72 -13.51 11.50 -0.82
N LEU A 73 -12.91 11.29 -1.97
CA LEU A 73 -12.93 12.20 -3.12
C LEU A 73 -13.35 11.41 -4.35
N LEU A 74 -14.31 11.94 -5.11
CA LEU A 74 -14.77 11.34 -6.36
C LEU A 74 -14.25 12.17 -7.54
N PHE A 75 -13.32 11.60 -8.32
CA PHE A 75 -12.80 12.23 -9.52
C PHE A 75 -13.56 11.72 -10.74
N LYS A 76 -14.37 12.59 -11.35
CA LYS A 76 -15.16 12.26 -12.52
C LYS A 76 -14.38 12.34 -13.82
N SER A 77 -14.79 11.53 -14.81
CA SER A 77 -14.29 11.59 -16.19
C SER A 77 -12.76 11.52 -16.28
N ILE A 78 -12.17 10.63 -15.48
CA ILE A 78 -10.72 10.41 -15.45
C ILE A 78 -10.29 9.72 -16.73
N ASN A 79 -9.26 10.27 -17.37
CA ASN A 79 -8.65 9.65 -18.55
C ASN A 79 -7.70 8.52 -18.14
N TRP A 80 -7.98 7.29 -18.58
CA TRP A 80 -7.16 6.10 -18.33
C TRP A 80 -6.33 5.76 -19.56
N LEU A 81 -5.02 6.05 -19.49
CA LEU A 81 -4.09 5.93 -20.60
C LEU A 81 -3.47 4.53 -20.78
N ASP A 82 -3.76 3.60 -19.87
CA ASP A 82 -3.19 2.24 -19.87
C ASP A 82 -3.97 1.24 -20.74
N GLY A 83 -5.11 1.64 -21.31
CA GLY A 83 -6.01 0.81 -22.12
C GLY A 83 -6.74 -0.29 -21.34
N ILE A 84 -6.19 -0.76 -20.23
CA ILE A 84 -6.75 -1.80 -19.34
C ILE A 84 -7.83 -1.20 -18.45
N SER A 85 -7.62 0.03 -17.96
CA SER A 85 -8.53 0.73 -17.06
C SER A 85 -9.52 1.62 -17.81
N ALA A 86 -9.53 1.57 -19.14
CA ALA A 86 -10.38 2.41 -19.99
C ALA A 86 -11.89 2.14 -19.82
N GLU A 87 -12.27 1.04 -19.17
CA GLU A 87 -13.66 0.77 -18.80
C GLU A 87 -14.16 1.70 -17.68
N PHE A 88 -13.27 2.19 -16.81
CA PHE A 88 -13.67 3.09 -15.73
C PHE A 88 -13.80 4.52 -16.22
N LYS A 89 -14.87 5.19 -15.80
CA LYS A 89 -15.09 6.61 -16.05
C LYS A 89 -14.57 7.46 -14.89
N ASP A 90 -14.73 6.95 -13.67
CA ASP A 90 -14.46 7.68 -12.45
C ASP A 90 -13.43 6.97 -11.58
N LEU A 91 -12.77 7.74 -10.72
CA LEU A 91 -11.86 7.25 -9.69
C LEU A 91 -12.33 7.78 -8.33
N LYS A 92 -12.64 6.89 -7.40
CA LYS A 92 -12.90 7.24 -6.01
C LYS A 92 -11.67 6.96 -5.15
N VAL A 93 -11.27 7.92 -4.35
CA VAL A 93 -10.16 7.80 -3.39
C VAL A 93 -10.72 7.88 -1.98
N GLU A 94 -10.59 6.81 -1.21
CA GLU A 94 -11.07 6.74 0.17
C GLU A 94 -9.95 7.02 1.19
N PHE A 95 -10.30 7.74 2.26
CA PHE A 95 -9.41 8.06 3.36
C PHE A 95 -9.96 7.55 4.69
N SER A 96 -9.10 7.48 5.70
CA SER A 96 -9.45 7.10 7.07
C SER A 96 -10.34 8.14 7.78
N SER A 97 -10.38 9.38 7.27
CA SER A 97 -11.17 10.45 7.88
C SER A 97 -11.57 11.55 6.90
N SER A 98 -12.66 12.25 7.23
CA SER A 98 -13.10 13.46 6.52
C SER A 98 -12.10 14.64 6.61
N ALA A 99 -11.19 14.63 7.59
CA ALA A 99 -10.19 15.67 7.74
C ALA A 99 -9.18 15.62 6.58
N ILE A 100 -8.73 14.41 6.21
CA ILE A 100 -7.82 14.19 5.09
C ILE A 100 -8.50 14.57 3.76
N SER A 101 -9.74 14.11 3.52
CA SER A 101 -10.44 14.45 2.28
C SER A 101 -10.64 15.97 2.11
N LYS A 102 -10.94 16.69 3.20
CA LYS A 102 -11.05 18.16 3.20
C LYS A 102 -9.73 18.86 2.89
N GLU A 103 -8.58 18.26 3.20
CA GLU A 103 -7.27 18.83 2.84
C GLU A 103 -7.09 18.93 1.33
N PHE A 104 -7.63 17.98 0.56
CA PHE A 104 -7.40 17.87 -0.88
C PHE A 104 -8.59 18.30 -1.74
N LEU A 105 -9.80 18.40 -1.16
CA LEU A 105 -11.01 18.83 -1.87
C LEU A 105 -10.82 20.21 -2.54
N GLY A 106 -11.13 20.30 -3.82
CA GLY A 106 -11.01 21.51 -4.62
C GLY A 106 -9.57 21.91 -4.99
N LYS A 107 -8.57 21.11 -4.62
CA LYS A 107 -7.16 21.36 -4.98
C LYS A 107 -6.73 20.50 -6.17
N THR A 108 -5.72 20.99 -6.89
CA THR A 108 -5.00 20.19 -7.88
C THR A 108 -4.04 19.25 -7.19
N VAL A 109 -4.14 17.96 -7.49
CA VAL A 109 -3.39 16.88 -6.84
C VAL A 109 -2.81 15.89 -7.86
N ASP A 110 -1.85 15.11 -7.39
CA ASP A 110 -1.38 13.90 -8.04
C ASP A 110 -1.84 12.68 -7.22
N ILE A 111 -2.12 11.56 -7.89
CA ILE A 111 -2.58 10.31 -7.29
C ILE A 111 -1.65 9.18 -7.72
N TYR A 112 -1.11 8.44 -6.75
CA TYR A 112 -0.33 7.22 -6.97
C TYR A 112 -0.78 6.13 -5.98
N GLY A 113 -1.31 5.02 -6.49
CA GLY A 113 -1.80 3.93 -5.66
C GLY A 113 -2.16 2.68 -6.45
N VAL A 114 -2.66 1.63 -5.78
CA VAL A 114 -3.26 0.47 -6.43
C VAL A 114 -4.78 0.66 -6.47
N TYR A 115 -5.39 0.59 -7.65
CA TYR A 115 -6.83 0.70 -7.81
C TYR A 115 -7.50 -0.69 -7.86
N TYR A 116 -8.80 -0.73 -7.56
CA TYR A 116 -9.59 -1.95 -7.58
C TYR A 116 -11.04 -1.71 -8.03
N LYS A 117 -11.68 -2.79 -8.48
CA LYS A 117 -13.08 -2.82 -8.94
C LYS A 117 -14.01 -3.57 -7.98
N ALA A 118 -13.54 -4.68 -7.43
CA ALA A 118 -14.34 -5.50 -6.52
C ALA A 118 -14.77 -4.67 -5.31
N HIS A 119 -16.08 -4.67 -5.00
CA HIS A 119 -16.68 -3.86 -3.93
C HIS A 119 -16.41 -2.35 -4.02
N CYS A 120 -16.03 -1.84 -5.20
CA CYS A 120 -15.98 -0.40 -5.42
C CYS A 120 -17.40 0.13 -5.67
N HIS A 121 -17.81 1.07 -4.83
CA HIS A 121 -19.11 1.74 -4.94
C HIS A 121 -18.90 3.23 -5.25
N GLY A 122 -19.29 3.63 -6.46
CA GLY A 122 -19.36 5.03 -6.91
C GLY A 122 -20.79 5.43 -7.24
N GLU A 123 -20.95 6.37 -8.17
CA GLU A 123 -22.27 6.79 -8.63
C GLU A 123 -23.03 5.66 -9.35
N HIS A 124 -24.36 5.70 -9.26
CA HIS A 124 -25.21 4.70 -9.89
C HIS A 124 -24.99 4.67 -11.41
N GLN A 125 -24.76 3.48 -11.97
CA GLN A 125 -24.52 3.26 -13.41
C GLN A 125 -23.24 3.90 -13.97
N VAL A 126 -22.27 4.24 -13.11
CA VAL A 126 -20.95 4.72 -13.52
C VAL A 126 -19.89 3.70 -13.11
N ASP A 127 -19.19 3.14 -14.10
CA ASP A 127 -18.03 2.29 -13.84
C ASP A 127 -16.94 3.10 -13.14
N THR A 128 -16.75 2.81 -11.85
CA THR A 128 -15.84 3.53 -10.96
C THR A 128 -14.75 2.59 -10.49
N ALA A 129 -13.50 3.04 -10.56
CA ALA A 129 -12.38 2.40 -9.87
C ALA A 129 -12.23 3.03 -8.48
N CYS A 130 -11.78 2.26 -7.50
CA CYS A 130 -11.53 2.74 -6.14
C CYS A 130 -10.07 2.55 -5.76
N THR A 131 -9.55 3.41 -4.88
CA THR A 131 -8.24 3.24 -4.24
C THR A 131 -8.28 3.87 -2.83
N TYR A 132 -7.27 3.62 -2.01
CA TYR A 132 -7.11 4.22 -0.68
C TYR A 132 -5.92 5.16 -0.67
N GLY A 133 -6.11 6.38 -0.17
CA GLY A 133 -5.04 7.38 -0.07
C GLY A 133 -4.30 7.62 -1.39
N GLY A 134 -2.97 7.75 -1.32
CA GLY A 134 -2.13 7.94 -2.51
C GLY A 134 -2.15 9.36 -3.09
N VAL A 135 -2.71 10.33 -2.37
CA VAL A 135 -2.91 11.70 -2.84
C VAL A 135 -1.84 12.64 -2.29
N THR A 136 -1.26 13.45 -3.18
CA THR A 136 -0.30 14.51 -2.83
C THR A 136 -0.70 15.80 -3.55
N PRO A 137 -0.44 16.99 -2.98
CA PRO A 137 -0.62 18.24 -3.72
C PRO A 137 0.21 18.22 -5.01
N HIS A 138 -0.33 18.80 -6.09
CA HIS A 138 0.42 19.00 -7.33
C HIS A 138 1.32 20.24 -7.22
N GLU A 139 0.70 21.36 -6.83
CA GLU A 139 1.36 22.66 -6.76
C GLU A 139 2.54 22.66 -5.78
N ASN A 140 3.68 23.20 -6.23
CA ASN A 140 4.94 23.29 -5.49
C ASN A 140 5.53 21.95 -5.00
N ASN A 141 4.95 20.81 -5.39
CA ASN A 141 5.38 19.49 -4.92
C ASN A 141 6.30 18.76 -5.91
N LYS A 142 6.35 19.20 -7.18
CA LYS A 142 7.24 18.59 -8.18
C LYS A 142 8.69 19.01 -7.99
N LEU A 143 9.60 18.05 -8.15
CA LEU A 143 11.05 18.24 -8.19
C LEU A 143 11.50 18.50 -9.63
N SER A 144 12.57 19.29 -9.79
CA SER A 144 13.18 19.50 -11.10
C SER A 144 13.83 18.23 -11.66
N GLU A 145 14.36 17.39 -10.76
CA GLU A 145 14.96 16.09 -11.08
C GLU A 145 14.39 15.02 -10.15
N PRO A 146 14.16 13.79 -10.62
CA PRO A 146 13.68 12.70 -9.77
C PRO A 146 14.62 12.45 -8.58
N LYS A 147 14.05 12.32 -7.38
CA LYS A 147 14.77 11.94 -6.17
C LYS A 147 14.95 10.43 -6.14
N ASN A 148 16.20 9.99 -5.99
CA ASN A 148 16.55 8.61 -5.69
C ASN A 148 16.41 8.34 -4.19
N ILE A 149 15.73 7.25 -3.84
CA ILE A 149 15.59 6.74 -2.48
C ILE A 149 16.21 5.34 -2.45
N GLY A 150 17.22 5.18 -1.59
CA GLY A 150 17.92 3.92 -1.40
C GLY A 150 17.07 2.91 -0.65
N VAL A 151 17.15 1.65 -1.10
CA VAL A 151 16.47 0.50 -0.51
C VAL A 151 17.49 -0.58 -0.23
N ALA A 152 17.69 -0.95 1.04
CA ALA A 152 18.48 -2.12 1.41
C ALA A 152 17.56 -3.30 1.75
N VAL A 153 17.94 -4.51 1.35
CA VAL A 153 17.19 -5.75 1.63
C VAL A 153 18.05 -6.68 2.46
N TYR A 154 17.57 -6.97 3.66
CA TYR A 154 18.16 -7.93 4.58
C TYR A 154 17.33 -9.21 4.56
N LYS A 155 17.99 -10.35 4.37
CA LYS A 155 17.38 -11.67 4.53
C LYS A 155 18.10 -12.38 5.67
N ASP A 156 17.36 -12.76 6.70
CA ASP A 156 17.89 -13.37 7.93
C ASP A 156 19.07 -12.56 8.51
N ASN A 157 18.89 -11.23 8.57
CA ASN A 157 19.86 -10.22 9.02
C ASN A 157 21.13 -10.03 8.14
N VAL A 158 21.19 -10.65 6.96
CA VAL A 158 22.27 -10.45 5.99
C VAL A 158 21.79 -9.54 4.87
N ASN A 159 22.51 -8.46 4.57
CA ASN A 159 22.22 -7.64 3.40
C ASN A 159 22.47 -8.47 2.13
N VAL A 160 21.40 -8.74 1.38
CA VAL A 160 21.44 -9.58 0.18
C VAL A 160 21.27 -8.77 -1.11
N ASN A 161 20.78 -7.53 -1.03
CA ASN A 161 20.53 -6.69 -2.18
C ASN A 161 20.35 -5.22 -1.79
N THR A 162 20.70 -4.33 -2.71
CA THR A 162 20.41 -2.89 -2.60
C THR A 162 19.93 -2.38 -3.95
N PHE A 163 18.87 -1.58 -3.95
CA PHE A 163 18.37 -0.94 -5.16
C PHE A 163 17.81 0.45 -4.87
N ILE A 164 17.45 1.17 -5.94
CA ILE A 164 16.88 2.51 -5.85
C ILE A 164 15.42 2.47 -6.32
N VAL A 165 14.55 3.21 -5.66
CA VAL A 165 13.26 3.67 -6.19
C VAL A 165 13.30 5.18 -6.36
N THR A 166 12.51 5.71 -7.29
CA THR A 166 12.53 7.14 -7.61
C THR A 166 11.16 7.77 -7.44
N THR A 167 11.11 9.06 -7.13
CA THR A 167 9.89 9.88 -7.16
C THR A 167 10.24 11.28 -7.65
N ASP A 168 9.33 11.91 -8.38
CA ASP A 168 9.47 13.32 -8.79
C ASP A 168 8.79 14.28 -7.79
N LYS A 169 8.40 13.79 -6.60
CA LYS A 169 7.68 14.57 -5.59
C LYS A 169 8.57 14.92 -4.39
N LYS A 170 8.41 16.14 -3.85
CA LYS A 170 8.99 16.58 -2.58
C LYS A 170 8.32 15.86 -1.41
N LYS A 171 6.99 15.94 -1.34
CA LYS A 171 6.13 15.15 -0.46
C LYS A 171 5.54 13.99 -1.25
N VAL A 172 5.89 12.77 -0.85
CA VAL A 172 5.48 11.52 -1.51
C VAL A 172 4.70 10.67 -0.51
N THR A 173 3.72 9.89 -0.98
CA THR A 173 3.03 8.94 -0.09
C THR A 173 3.92 7.74 0.21
N ALA A 174 3.81 7.19 1.43
CA ALA A 174 4.45 5.93 1.76
C ALA A 174 3.97 4.80 0.83
N GLN A 175 2.69 4.83 0.44
CA GLN A 175 2.10 3.92 -0.55
C GLN A 175 2.85 3.92 -1.89
N GLU A 176 3.18 5.08 -2.45
CA GLU A 176 3.90 5.16 -3.74
C GLU A 176 5.24 4.43 -3.68
N LEU A 177 5.98 4.63 -2.60
CA LEU A 177 7.28 4.00 -2.41
C LEU A 177 7.15 2.51 -2.07
N ASP A 178 6.20 2.14 -1.23
CA ASP A 178 5.94 0.75 -0.86
C ASP A 178 5.55 -0.09 -2.10
N ILE A 179 4.68 0.43 -2.97
CA ILE A 179 4.34 -0.24 -4.24
C ILE A 179 5.61 -0.47 -5.08
N LYS A 180 6.43 0.57 -5.29
CA LYS A 180 7.67 0.46 -6.08
C LYS A 180 8.64 -0.56 -5.48
N VAL A 181 8.73 -0.64 -4.15
CA VAL A 181 9.58 -1.60 -3.43
C VAL A 181 9.02 -3.01 -3.53
N ARG A 182 7.75 -3.23 -3.17
CA ARG A 182 7.08 -4.54 -3.23
C ARG A 182 7.10 -5.14 -4.62
N THR A 183 6.97 -4.33 -5.68
CA THR A 183 7.08 -4.81 -7.06
C THR A 183 8.46 -5.36 -7.37
N LYS A 184 9.53 -4.67 -6.95
CA LYS A 184 10.90 -5.17 -7.13
C LYS A 184 11.17 -6.41 -6.30
N LEU A 185 10.71 -6.43 -5.04
CA LEU A 185 10.86 -7.58 -4.14
C LEU A 185 10.08 -8.80 -4.65
N ASN A 186 8.85 -8.62 -5.12
CA ASN A 186 8.04 -9.72 -5.63
C ASN A 186 8.67 -10.33 -6.88
N ASN A 187 9.25 -9.50 -7.76
CA ASN A 187 9.97 -9.99 -8.93
C ASN A 187 11.25 -10.76 -8.57
N ALA A 188 12.04 -10.26 -7.62
CA ALA A 188 13.32 -10.85 -7.23
C ALA A 188 13.21 -12.07 -6.30
N TYR A 189 12.30 -12.03 -5.32
CA TYR A 189 12.17 -13.02 -4.24
C TYR A 189 10.86 -13.80 -4.27
N LYS A 190 10.02 -13.57 -5.29
CA LYS A 190 8.70 -14.20 -5.41
C LYS A 190 7.87 -14.01 -4.14
N LEU A 191 7.99 -12.84 -3.52
CA LEU A 191 7.52 -12.52 -2.16
C LEU A 191 6.12 -13.07 -1.85
N TYR A 192 5.17 -12.91 -2.78
CA TYR A 192 3.79 -13.35 -2.63
C TYR A 192 3.44 -14.63 -3.39
N ASP A 193 4.37 -15.20 -4.16
CA ASP A 193 4.17 -16.48 -4.84
C ASP A 193 3.96 -17.61 -3.83
N ARG A 194 2.92 -18.42 -4.04
CA ARG A 194 2.48 -19.44 -3.09
C ARG A 194 3.36 -20.68 -3.05
N MET A 195 4.18 -20.91 -4.07
CA MET A 195 4.83 -22.19 -4.33
C MET A 195 6.36 -22.14 -4.18
N THR A 196 6.96 -20.99 -4.47
CA THR A 196 8.41 -20.92 -4.75
C THR A 196 9.21 -20.04 -3.80
N SER A 197 8.56 -19.17 -3.04
CA SER A 197 9.28 -18.26 -2.14
C SER A 197 9.46 -18.86 -0.75
N ASP A 198 10.71 -18.82 -0.30
CA ASP A 198 11.15 -19.30 1.00
C ASP A 198 10.97 -18.27 2.12
N VAL A 199 10.53 -17.05 1.80
CA VAL A 199 10.26 -16.00 2.80
C VAL A 199 8.95 -16.31 3.53
N GLN A 200 9.01 -16.39 4.87
CA GLN A 200 7.86 -16.63 5.74
C GLN A 200 7.43 -15.41 6.55
N LYS A 201 8.32 -14.45 6.84
CA LYS A 201 7.97 -13.19 7.51
C LYS A 201 8.72 -12.03 6.86
N GLY A 202 8.22 -10.82 7.04
CA GLY A 202 8.99 -9.64 6.66
C GLY A 202 8.26 -8.33 6.87
N TYR A 203 9.03 -7.25 6.90
CA TYR A 203 8.51 -5.90 7.00
C TYR A 203 9.36 -4.94 6.15
N ILE A 204 8.72 -3.86 5.72
CA ILE A 204 9.35 -2.71 5.08
C ILE A 204 9.36 -1.56 6.08
N LYS A 205 10.53 -1.00 6.36
CA LYS A 205 10.71 0.12 7.29
C LYS A 205 11.17 1.36 6.54
N PHE A 206 10.51 2.48 6.83
CA PHE A 206 10.85 3.82 6.37
C PHE A 206 11.61 4.51 7.50
N HIS A 207 12.92 4.69 7.30
CA HIS A 207 13.80 5.30 8.28
C HIS A 207 13.90 6.80 8.04
N SER A 208 13.54 7.59 9.04
CA SER A 208 13.74 9.04 8.95
C SER A 208 15.19 9.42 9.25
N HIS A 209 15.72 10.37 8.49
CA HIS A 209 16.98 11.07 8.79
C HIS A 209 16.78 12.27 9.73
N SER A 210 15.54 12.62 10.07
CA SER A 210 15.23 13.76 10.92
C SER A 210 14.91 13.30 12.35
N GLU A 211 15.53 13.94 13.33
CA GLU A 211 15.24 13.71 14.77
C GLU A 211 13.80 14.10 15.16
N HIS A 212 13.05 14.78 14.29
CA HIS A 212 11.69 15.25 14.55
C HIS A 212 10.62 14.44 13.80
N LYS A 213 11.03 13.42 13.04
CA LYS A 213 10.10 12.59 12.27
C LYS A 213 10.33 11.13 12.62
N GLU A 214 9.24 10.46 12.92
CA GLU A 214 9.30 9.07 13.32
C GLU A 214 9.54 8.16 12.12
N SER A 215 10.34 7.12 12.35
CA SER A 215 10.39 5.96 11.48
C SER A 215 9.11 5.14 11.64
N PHE A 216 8.75 4.37 10.63
CA PHE A 216 7.57 3.51 10.69
C PHE A 216 7.75 2.31 9.76
N TYR A 217 6.92 1.28 9.93
CA TYR A 217 6.99 0.09 9.10
C TYR A 217 5.60 -0.44 8.71
N TYR A 218 5.59 -1.25 7.64
CA TYR A 218 4.48 -2.12 7.29
C TYR A 218 4.94 -3.58 7.35
N ASP A 219 4.16 -4.44 8.01
CA ASP A 219 4.33 -5.89 7.92
C ASP A 219 3.88 -6.35 6.52
N LEU A 220 4.76 -7.02 5.79
CA LEU A 220 4.53 -7.44 4.40
C LEU A 220 3.45 -8.53 4.30
N PHE A 221 3.20 -9.28 5.38
CA PHE A 221 2.21 -10.35 5.44
C PHE A 221 1.03 -10.03 6.36
N TYR A 222 0.94 -8.80 6.87
CA TYR A 222 -0.29 -8.29 7.47
C TYR A 222 -1.30 -7.96 6.36
N ILE A 223 -2.04 -8.99 5.95
CA ILE A 223 -2.99 -8.94 4.84
C ILE A 223 -4.40 -9.16 5.38
N LYS A 224 -5.22 -8.10 5.32
CA LYS A 224 -6.62 -8.15 5.75
C LYS A 224 -7.50 -8.66 4.63
N GLY A 225 -8.21 -9.76 4.88
CA GLY A 225 -9.11 -10.34 3.89
C GLY A 225 -8.38 -10.90 2.67
N ASN A 226 -9.08 -11.02 1.55
CA ASN A 226 -8.51 -11.61 0.33
C ASN A 226 -8.74 -10.79 -0.94
N LEU A 227 -9.43 -9.65 -0.85
CA LEU A 227 -9.68 -8.75 -1.96
C LEU A 227 -8.99 -7.39 -1.74
N PRO A 228 -8.65 -6.68 -2.83
CA PRO A 228 -7.97 -5.38 -2.75
C PRO A 228 -8.68 -4.35 -1.88
N ASP A 229 -10.02 -4.34 -1.87
CA ASP A 229 -10.81 -3.42 -1.04
C ASP A 229 -10.56 -3.58 0.46
N GLN A 230 -9.99 -4.73 0.87
CA GLN A 230 -9.73 -5.09 2.25
C GLN A 230 -8.27 -4.86 2.63
N TYR A 231 -7.31 -5.40 1.85
CA TYR A 231 -5.90 -5.33 2.21
C TYR A 231 -5.24 -3.98 1.85
N LEU A 232 -5.77 -3.22 0.89
CA LEU A 232 -5.25 -1.88 0.57
C LEU A 232 -5.68 -0.81 1.58
N GLN A 233 -6.56 -1.13 2.53
CA GLN A 233 -7.01 -0.21 3.59
C GLN A 233 -5.85 0.32 4.44
N ILE A 234 -4.70 -0.38 4.48
CA ILE A 234 -3.50 0.08 5.18
C ILE A 234 -2.98 1.44 4.68
N TYR A 235 -3.41 1.90 3.50
CA TYR A 235 -3.00 3.17 2.90
C TYR A 235 -4.03 4.31 3.07
N ASN A 236 -5.15 4.08 3.76
CA ASN A 236 -6.21 5.07 3.90
C ASN A 236 -5.83 6.26 4.80
N ASP A 237 -4.75 6.15 5.57
CA ASP A 237 -4.17 7.26 6.35
C ASP A 237 -3.50 8.32 5.46
N ASN A 238 -3.28 8.02 4.18
CA ASN A 238 -2.58 8.87 3.22
C ASN A 238 -1.22 9.34 3.76
N LYS A 239 -0.49 8.49 4.49
CA LYS A 239 0.78 8.88 5.10
C LYS A 239 1.75 9.43 4.05
N THR A 240 2.19 10.68 4.26
CA THR A 240 3.16 11.37 3.41
C THR A 240 4.48 11.56 4.14
N ILE A 241 5.58 11.53 3.37
CA ILE A 241 6.92 11.81 3.85
C ILE A 241 7.61 12.79 2.90
N ASP A 242 8.60 13.52 3.41
CA ASP A 242 9.50 14.29 2.55
C ASP A 242 10.54 13.34 1.95
N SER A 243 10.62 13.29 0.62
CA SER A 243 11.46 12.35 -0.13
C SER A 243 12.97 12.58 0.08
N SER A 244 13.37 13.73 0.64
CA SER A 244 14.74 14.00 1.05
C SER A 244 15.14 13.35 2.37
N ASP A 245 14.17 13.01 3.22
CA ASP A 245 14.39 12.77 4.64
C ASP A 245 14.26 11.29 5.02
N TYR A 246 14.17 10.39 4.04
CA TYR A 246 13.96 8.96 4.29
C TYR A 246 14.82 8.06 3.40
N HIS A 247 15.19 6.91 3.97
CA HIS A 247 15.58 5.71 3.24
C HIS A 247 14.69 4.53 3.65
N ILE A 248 14.81 3.41 2.93
CA ILE A 248 13.98 2.24 3.16
C ILE A 248 14.86 1.02 3.41
N ASP A 249 14.57 0.29 4.47
CA ASP A 249 15.12 -1.03 4.71
C ASP A 249 14.01 -2.07 4.69
N VAL A 250 14.28 -3.22 4.07
CA VAL A 250 13.36 -4.35 3.97
C VAL A 250 14.00 -5.52 4.69
N TYR A 251 13.26 -6.14 5.61
CA TYR A 251 13.73 -7.30 6.36
C TYR A 251 12.85 -8.49 6.03
N LEU A 252 13.48 -9.56 5.53
CA LEU A 252 12.85 -10.81 5.13
C LEU A 252 13.40 -11.95 6.00
N PHE A 253 12.53 -12.86 6.41
CA PHE A 253 12.88 -14.00 7.25
C PHE A 253 12.32 -15.29 6.65
N THR A 254 13.11 -16.35 6.68
CA THR A 254 12.72 -17.69 6.21
C THR A 254 11.90 -18.49 7.22
#